data_AF-A0A1N6MVS1-F1
#
_entry.id   AF-A0A1N6MVS1-F1
#
_cell.length_a   1.000
_cell.length_b   1.000
_cell.length_c   1.000
_cell.angle_alpha   90.00
_cell.angle_beta   90.00
_cell.angle_gamma   90.00
#
_symmetry.space_group_name_H-M   'P 1'
#
loop_
_entity.id
_entity.type
_entity.pdbx_description
1 polymer ?
#
loop_
_entity_poly.entity_id
_entity_poly.type
_entity_poly.pdbx_seq_one_letter_code
_entity_poly.pdbx_strand_id
1 'polypeptide(L)' 'MLATMKIHLTPEQKRALELMHDTTRDSRVCDRIKAVVLASEGWTSQI' A
#
# COMPACT_ATOMS: atom_id res chain seq x y z
N MET A 1 7.26 -11.61 -17.47
CA MET A 1 8.28 -11.33 -16.44
C MET A 1 7.96 -9.95 -15.86
N LEU A 2 7.12 -9.90 -14.82
CA LEU A 2 6.77 -8.62 -14.20
C LEU A 2 7.87 -8.28 -13.21
N ALA A 3 8.63 -7.23 -13.50
CA ALA A 3 9.58 -6.66 -12.58
C ALA A 3 8.87 -6.45 -11.23
N THR A 4 9.41 -7.02 -10.17
CA THR A 4 9.05 -6.70 -8.79
C THR A 4 9.22 -5.18 -8.65
N MET A 5 8.13 -4.45 -8.82
CA MET A 5 8.10 -3.01 -8.56
C MET A 5 8.42 -2.89 -7.08
N LYS A 6 9.67 -2.55 -6.77
CA LYS A 6 10.07 -2.16 -5.43
C LYS A 6 9.35 -0.84 -5.16
N ILE A 7 8.17 -0.94 -4.56
CA ILE A 7 7.42 0.21 -4.13
C ILE A 7 8.20 0.80 -2.97
N HIS A 8 9.00 1.82 -3.25
CA HIS A 8 9.67 2.61 -2.22
C HIS A 8 8.74 3.74 -1.81
N LEU A 9 7.95 3.53 -0.75
CA LEU A 9 7.20 4.61 -0.12
C LEU A 9 8.12 5.37 0.83
N THR A 10 8.15 6.69 0.68
CA THR A 10 8.67 7.57 1.73
C THR A 10 7.74 7.55 2.95
N PRO A 11 8.24 7.83 4.17
CA PRO A 11 7.40 7.89 5.37
C PRO A 11 6.20 8.83 5.22
N GLU A 12 6.38 9.94 4.49
CA GLU A 12 5.33 10.93 4.23
C GLU A 12 4.25 10.37 3.30
N GLN A 13 4.63 9.62 2.26
CA GLN A 13 3.68 8.97 1.36
C GLN A 13 2.88 7.88 2.07
N LYS A 14 3.52 7.10 2.94
CA LYS A 14 2.84 6.09 3.76
C LYS A 14 1.80 6.74 4.67
N ARG A 15 2.17 7.83 5.36
CA ARG A 15 1.25 8.57 6.24
C ARG A 15 0.08 9.19 5.47
N ALA A 16 0.32 9.70 4.26
CA ALA A 16 -0.75 10.21 3.40
C ALA A 16 -1.71 9.10 2.96
N LEU A 17 -1.19 7.91 2.63
CA LEU A 17 -1.99 6.73 2.29
C LEU A 17 -2.84 6.25 3.48
N GLU A 18 -2.27 6.19 4.68
CA GLU A 18 -3.00 5.84 5.90
C GLU A 18 -4.12 6.84 6.21
N LEU A 19 -3.88 8.14 5.99
CA LEU A 19 -4.90 9.18 6.15
C LEU A 19 -6.02 9.06 5.10
N MET A 20 -5.66 8.70 3.86
CA MET A 20 -6.65 8.41 2.81
C MET A 20 -7.47 7.15 3.14
N HIS A 21 -6.86 6.13 3.74
CA HIS A 21 -7.57 4.94 4.20
C HIS A 21 -8.59 5.28 5.30
N ASP A 22 -8.25 6.14 6.23
CA ASP A 22 -9.16 6.55 7.32
C ASP A 22 -10.35 7.39 6.83
N THR A 23 -10.13 8.20 5.78
CA THR A 23 -11.15 9.11 5.23
C THR A 23 -12.00 8.49 4.11
N THR A 24 -11.56 7.37 3.53
CA THR A 24 -12.25 6.73 2.39
C THR A 24 -13.31 5.74 2.85
N ARG A 25 -14.54 5.92 2.35
CA ARG A 25 -15.69 5.03 2.61
C ARG A 25 -15.76 3.80 1.70
N ASP A 26 -14.96 3.78 0.63
CA ASP A 26 -14.89 2.66 -0.31
C ASP A 26 -13.88 1.62 0.20
N SER A 27 -14.40 0.45 0.56
CA SER A 27 -13.60 -0.68 1.06
C SER A 27 -12.53 -1.14 0.07
N ARG A 28 -12.79 -1.06 -1.24
CA ARG A 28 -11.84 -1.46 -2.28
C ARG A 28 -10.63 -0.55 -2.33
N VAL A 29 -10.82 0.74 -2.06
CA VAL A 29 -9.74 1.71 -2.01
C VAL A 29 -8.90 1.47 -0.76
N CYS A 30 -9.53 1.21 0.39
CA CYS A 30 -8.83 0.82 1.61
C CYS A 30 -7.99 -0.44 1.43
N ASP A 31 -8.53 -1.48 0.78
CA ASP A 31 -7.79 -2.72 0.51
C ASP A 31 -6.59 -2.50 -0.42
N ARG A 32 -6.74 -1.65 -1.46
CA ARG A 32 -5.63 -1.30 -2.36
C ARG A 32 -4.54 -0.51 -1.65
N ILE A 33 -4.93 0.46 -0.82
CA ILE A 33 -3.98 1.24 0.00
C ILE A 33 -3.20 0.31 0.93
N LYS A 34 -3.90 -0.60 1.61
CA LYS A 34 -3.28 -1.57 2.52
C LYS A 34 -2.31 -2.49 1.80
N ALA A 35 -2.69 -3.00 0.62
CA ALA A 35 -1.82 -3.83 -0.20
C ALA A 35 -0.55 -3.09 -0.66
N VAL A 36 -0.67 -1.81 -1.00
CA VAL A 36 0.47 -0.96 -1.41
C VAL A 36 1.42 -0.69 -0.24
N VAL A 37 0.89 -0.38 0.95
CA VAL A 37 1.68 -0.20 2.17
C VAL A 37 2.41 -1.50 2.55
N LEU A 38 1.71 -2.63 2.56
CA LEU A 38 2.29 -3.95 2.83
C LEU A 38 3.38 -4.32 1.82
N ALA A 39 3.13 -4.14 0.52
CA ALA A 39 4.11 -4.43 -0.52
C ALA A 39 5.38 -3.57 -0.40
N SER A 40 5.24 -2.31 0.05
CA SER A 40 6.38 -1.44 0.35
C SER A 40 7.18 -1.89 1.57
N GLU A 41 6.56 -2.58 2.52
CA GLU A 41 7.23 -3.15 3.70
C GLU A 41 7.91 -4.49 3.41
N GLY A 42 7.85 -4.95 2.15
CA GLY A 42 8.42 -6.24 1.76
C GLY A 42 7.53 -7.42 2.13
N TRP A 43 6.25 -7.19 2.47
CA TRP A 43 5.28 -8.27 2.54
C TRP A 43 5.02 -8.81 1.14
N THR A 44 5.73 -9.87 0.79
CA THR A 44 5.36 -10.74 -0.32
C THR A 44 4.28 -11.68 0.19
N SER A 45 3.12 -11.72 -0.46
CA SER A 45 2.19 -12.84 -0.31
C SER A 45 2.88 -14.08 -0.88
N GLN A 46 3.71 -14.73 -0.06
CA GLN A 46 4.28 -16.02 -0.38
C GLN A 46 3.13 -17.01 -0.21
N ILE A 47 2.42 -17.24 -1.32
CA ILE A 47 1.48 -18.34 -1.49
C ILE A 47 2.29 -19.63 -1.59
#